data_AF-A0A951RH02-F1
#
_entry.id   AF-A0A951RH02-F1
#
_cell.length_a   1.000
_cell.length_b   1.000
_cell.length_c   1.000
_cell.angle_alpha   90.00
_cell.angle_beta   90.00
_cell.angle_gamma   90.00
#
_symmetry.space_group_name_H-M   'P 1'
#
loop_
_entity.id
_entity.type
_entity.pdbx_description
1 polymer ?
#
loop_
_entity_poly.entity_id
_entity_poly.type
_entity_poly.pdbx_seq_one_letter_code
_entity_poly.pdbx_strand_id
1 'polypeptide(L)'
;MVICLFFCLLGFGIRIYIVGHTPKNTSGRNTSGQLADELNTTGVYSVVRHPLYLGNFFMWLGMAVITLKFDFWLVAFLLSLLTYLFLKLARKQIKFLRVES
;
A
#
# COMPACT_ATOMS: atom_id res chain seq x y z
N MET A 1 6.80 -1.41 23.68
CA MET A 1 6.31 -2.77 23.38
C MET A 1 4.83 -2.79 23.00
N VAL A 2 3.90 -2.38 23.90
CA VAL A 2 2.44 -2.45 23.66
C VAL A 2 1.99 -1.64 22.43
N ILE A 3 2.56 -0.45 22.21
CA ILE A 3 2.24 0.42 21.08
C ILE A 3 2.57 -0.23 19.73
N CYS A 4 3.74 -0.87 19.61
CA CYS A 4 4.12 -1.62 18.41
C CYS A 4 3.12 -2.74 18.10
N LEU A 5 2.74 -3.49 19.13
CA LEU A 5 1.83 -4.63 19.01
C LEU A 5 0.44 -4.16 18.53
N PHE A 6 -0.03 -3.01 19.03
CA PHE A 6 -1.23 -2.35 18.53
C PHE A 6 -1.15 -1.99 17.05
N PHE A 7 -0.06 -1.34 16.60
CA PHE A 7 0.11 -0.97 15.18
C PHE A 7 0.21 -2.20 14.26
N CYS A 8 0.90 -3.25 14.69
CA CYS A 8 0.98 -4.52 13.95
C CYS A 8 -0.40 -5.18 13.81
N LEU A 9 -1.16 -5.27 14.91
CA LEU A 9 -2.52 -5.85 14.89
C LEU A 9 -3.49 -5.00 14.07
N LEU A 10 -3.36 -3.67 14.14
CA LEU A 10 -4.17 -2.75 13.34
C LEU A 10 -3.88 -2.90 11.84
N GLY A 11 -2.60 -2.98 11.44
CA GLY A 11 -2.22 -3.26 10.05
C GLY A 11 -2.71 -4.64 9.56
N PHE A 12 -2.68 -5.64 10.43
CA PHE A 12 -3.21 -6.98 10.14
C PHE A 12 -4.73 -6.99 9.98
N GLY A 13 -5.47 -6.33 10.87
CA GLY A 13 -6.91 -6.17 10.76
C GLY A 13 -7.32 -5.45 9.47
N ILE A 14 -6.62 -4.37 9.13
CA ILE A 14 -6.83 -3.66 7.84
C ILE A 14 -6.60 -4.61 6.67
N ARG A 15 -5.53 -5.41 6.69
CA ARG A 15 -5.24 -6.37 5.60
C ARG A 15 -6.33 -7.44 5.46
N ILE A 16 -6.81 -8.01 6.57
CA ILE A 16 -7.92 -8.98 6.55
C ILE A 16 -9.17 -8.33 5.95
N TYR A 17 -9.51 -7.13 6.41
CA TYR A 17 -10.68 -6.40 5.93
C TYR A 17 -10.61 -6.11 4.42
N ILE A 18 -9.44 -5.68 3.92
CA ILE A 18 -9.24 -5.41 2.50
C ILE A 18 -9.29 -6.68 1.68
N VAL A 19 -8.62 -7.76 2.10
CA VAL A 19 -8.64 -9.04 1.38
C VAL A 19 -10.06 -9.60 1.31
N GLY A 20 -10.85 -9.45 2.37
CA GLY A 20 -12.27 -9.85 2.38
C GLY A 20 -13.16 -8.99 1.47
N HIS A 21 -12.86 -7.70 1.30
CA HIS A 21 -13.56 -6.78 0.38
C HIS A 21 -12.97 -6.74 -1.03
N THR A 22 -11.90 -7.49 -1.29
CA THR A 22 -11.29 -7.58 -2.62
C THR A 22 -12.10 -8.57 -3.47
N PRO A 23 -12.72 -8.14 -4.58
CA PRO A 23 -13.48 -9.05 -5.42
C PRO A 23 -12.55 -10.10 -6.04
N LYS A 24 -13.10 -11.31 -6.22
CA LYS A 24 -12.41 -12.45 -6.85
C LYS A 24 -11.84 -12.00 -8.21
N ASN A 25 -10.62 -12.43 -8.54
CA ASN A 25 -9.89 -12.15 -9.80
C ASN A 25 -9.16 -10.79 -9.96
N THR A 26 -9.13 -9.92 -8.96
CA THR A 26 -8.37 -8.64 -9.04
C THR A 26 -6.87 -8.76 -8.73
N SER A 27 -6.45 -9.83 -8.06
CA SER A 27 -5.05 -10.12 -7.71
C SER A 27 -4.41 -11.15 -8.65
N GLY A 28 -4.95 -11.32 -9.86
CA GLY A 28 -4.34 -12.16 -10.89
C GLY A 28 -3.04 -11.55 -11.41
N ARG A 29 -2.06 -12.41 -11.72
CA ARG A 29 -0.86 -12.06 -12.51
C ARG A 29 -1.32 -11.74 -13.93
N ASN A 30 -1.93 -10.58 -14.12
CA ASN A 30 -2.47 -10.12 -15.39
C ASN A 30 -1.34 -9.55 -16.25
N THR A 31 -0.48 -10.45 -16.72
CA THR A 31 0.63 -10.11 -17.62
C THR A 31 0.13 -9.86 -19.05
N SER A 32 -1.12 -10.25 -19.37
CA SER A 32 -1.69 -10.22 -20.72
C SER A 32 -2.97 -9.38 -20.87
N GLY A 33 -3.56 -8.85 -19.80
CA GLY A 33 -4.74 -7.97 -19.86
C GLY A 33 -5.42 -7.78 -18.50
N GLN A 34 -6.03 -6.62 -18.24
CA GLN A 34 -6.81 -6.39 -17.02
C GLN A 34 -8.08 -7.27 -17.05
N LEU A 35 -8.06 -8.42 -16.36
CA LEU A 35 -9.22 -9.27 -16.09
C LEU A 35 -10.18 -8.67 -15.03
N ALA A 36 -10.02 -7.39 -14.68
CA ALA A 36 -10.92 -6.73 -13.75
C ALA A 36 -12.08 -6.14 -14.55
N ASP A 37 -13.26 -6.77 -14.46
CA ASP A 37 -14.46 -6.38 -15.21
C ASP A 37 -14.94 -4.95 -14.88
N GLU A 38 -14.66 -4.43 -13.67
CA GLU A 38 -14.97 -3.05 -13.28
C GLU A 38 -13.91 -2.44 -12.35
N LEU A 39 -13.75 -1.10 -12.42
CA LEU A 39 -12.95 -0.35 -11.46
C LEU A 39 -13.70 -0.31 -10.13
N ASN A 40 -13.25 -1.11 -9.17
CA ASN A 40 -13.90 -1.24 -7.88
C ASN A 40 -13.84 0.09 -7.11
N THR A 41 -14.98 0.78 -6.99
CA THR A 41 -15.11 2.09 -6.31
C THR A 41 -15.84 2.00 -4.98
N THR A 42 -16.23 0.80 -4.54
CA THR A 42 -17.02 0.58 -3.33
C THR A 42 -16.15 0.19 -2.13
N GLY A 43 -16.59 0.55 -0.91
CA GLY A 43 -15.87 0.26 0.33
C GLY A 43 -14.55 1.04 0.49
N VAL A 44 -13.48 0.36 0.91
CA VAL A 44 -12.15 0.98 1.19
C VAL A 44 -11.50 1.54 -0.07
N TYR A 45 -11.81 0.96 -1.22
CA TYR A 45 -11.29 1.42 -2.51
C TYR A 45 -11.81 2.81 -2.92
N SER A 46 -12.92 3.27 -2.31
CA SER A 46 -13.45 4.63 -2.49
C SER A 46 -12.60 5.70 -1.79
N VAL A 47 -11.98 5.33 -0.66
CA VAL A 47 -11.20 6.24 0.18
C VAL A 47 -9.73 6.26 -0.26
N VAL A 48 -9.17 5.10 -0.60
CA VAL A 48 -7.75 4.95 -0.94
C VAL A 48 -7.60 4.07 -2.19
N ARG A 49 -6.89 4.58 -3.20
CA ARG A 49 -6.69 3.87 -4.49
C ARG A 49 -5.96 2.52 -4.36
N HIS A 50 -5.15 2.36 -3.32
CA HIS A 50 -4.36 1.15 -3.05
C HIS A 50 -4.47 0.77 -1.57
N PRO A 51 -5.63 0.29 -1.13
CA PRO A 51 -5.88 0.06 0.29
C PRO A 51 -4.95 -1.03 0.84
N LEU A 52 -4.56 -2.02 0.03
CA LEU A 52 -3.65 -3.09 0.45
C LEU A 52 -2.26 -2.56 0.84
N TYR A 53 -1.81 -1.47 0.21
CA TYR A 53 -0.56 -0.79 0.57
C TYR A 53 -0.70 -0.01 1.88
N LEU A 54 -1.90 0.48 2.20
CA LEU A 54 -2.19 1.13 3.48
C LEU A 54 -2.07 0.12 4.64
N GLY A 55 -2.64 -1.08 4.49
CA GLY A 55 -2.48 -2.14 5.50
C GLY A 55 -1.03 -2.56 5.69
N ASN A 56 -0.28 -2.69 4.58
CA ASN A 56 1.15 -3.01 4.63
C ASN A 56 1.95 -1.89 5.32
N PHE A 57 1.63 -0.62 5.04
CA PHE A 57 2.28 0.53 5.69
C PHE A 57 2.15 0.47 7.21
N PHE A 58 0.97 0.18 7.75
CA PHE A 58 0.78 0.04 9.20
C PHE A 58 1.53 -1.16 9.81
N MET A 59 1.67 -2.27 9.07
CA MET A 59 2.51 -3.40 9.51
C MET A 59 3.99 -3.02 9.62
N TRP A 60 4.53 -2.36 8.58
CA TRP A 60 5.91 -1.88 8.58
C TRP A 60 6.15 -0.79 9.64
N LEU A 61 5.17 0.08 9.86
CA LEU A 61 5.20 1.09 10.90
C LEU A 61 5.19 0.47 12.31
N GLY A 62 4.39 -0.58 12.52
CA GLY A 62 4.42 -1.37 13.75
C GLY A 62 5.80 -1.97 14.02
N MET A 63 6.43 -2.59 13.01
CA MET A 63 7.80 -3.10 13.13
C MET A 63 8.83 -1.99 13.42
N ALA A 64 8.69 -0.82 12.78
CA ALA A 64 9.59 0.30 13.01
C ALA A 64 9.51 0.89 14.44
N VAL A 65 8.36 0.72 15.11
CA VAL A 65 8.14 1.17 16.50
C VAL A 65 8.80 0.24 17.54
N ILE A 66 9.23 -0.98 17.17
CA ILE A 66 9.88 -1.93 18.09
C ILE A 66 11.12 -1.31 18.74
N THR A 67 11.92 -0.58 17.97
CA THR A 67 13.22 -0.09 18.40
C THR A 67 13.12 1.11 19.35
N LEU A 68 11.97 1.81 19.43
CA LEU A 68 11.73 3.03 20.21
C LEU A 68 12.81 4.13 20.07
N LYS A 69 13.68 4.04 19.06
CA LYS A 69 14.73 5.03 18.77
C LYS A 69 14.24 5.96 17.68
N PHE A 70 14.35 7.26 17.94
CA PHE A 70 13.90 8.32 17.04
C PHE A 70 14.60 8.25 15.66
N ASP A 71 15.88 7.88 15.65
CA ASP A 71 16.68 7.74 14.42
C ASP A 71 16.10 6.71 13.45
N PHE A 72 15.59 5.59 13.98
CA PHE A 72 14.99 4.53 13.16
C PHE A 72 13.65 4.98 12.55
N TRP A 73 12.88 5.77 13.31
CA TRP A 73 11.65 6.39 12.84
C TRP A 73 11.89 7.40 11.72
N LEU A 74 12.92 8.24 11.87
CA LEU A 74 13.30 9.21 10.86
C LEU A 74 13.73 8.52 9.55
N VAL A 75 14.54 7.47 9.64
CA VAL A 75 14.98 6.68 8.48
C VAL A 75 13.79 5.98 7.81
N ALA A 76 12.89 5.35 8.58
CA ALA A 76 11.70 4.71 8.04
C ALA A 76 10.76 5.71 7.34
N PHE A 77 10.57 6.91 7.94
CA PHE A 77 9.79 7.98 7.34
C PHE A 77 10.41 8.48 6.03
N LEU A 78 11.72 8.75 6.02
CA LEU A 78 12.44 9.18 4.82
C LEU A 78 12.39 8.12 3.70
N LEU A 79 12.57 6.84 4.02
CA LEU A 79 12.42 5.74 3.07
C LEU A 79 11.00 5.66 2.50
N SER A 80 9.98 5.84 3.34
CA SER A 80 8.58 5.85 2.88
C SER A 80 8.29 7.02 1.94
N LEU A 81 8.82 8.21 2.24
CA LEU A 81 8.70 9.40 1.41
C LEU A 81 9.43 9.22 0.07
N LEU A 82 10.64 8.67 0.11
CA LEU A 82 11.44 8.38 -1.09
C LEU A 82 10.73 7.36 -1.99
N THR A 83 10.19 6.29 -1.41
CA THR A 83 9.44 5.26 -2.13
C THR A 83 8.19 5.86 -2.78
N TYR A 84 7.46 6.73 -2.07
CA TYR A 84 6.31 7.44 -2.61
C TYR A 84 6.69 8.36 -3.78
N LEU A 85 7.77 9.14 -3.62
CA LEU A 85 8.27 10.04 -4.66
C LEU A 85 8.69 9.25 -5.91
N PHE A 86 9.43 8.15 -5.71
CA PHE A 86 9.86 7.26 -6.77
C PHE A 86 8.67 6.66 -7.52
N LEU A 87 7.65 6.16 -6.80
CA LEU A 87 6.41 5.65 -7.41
C LEU A 87 5.64 6.72 -8.17
N LYS A 88 5.67 7.98 -7.72
CA LYS A 88 5.02 9.10 -8.41
C LYS A 88 5.76 9.45 -9.69
N LEU A 89 7.10 9.47 -9.66
CA LEU A 89 7.96 9.72 -10.82
C LEU A 89 7.84 8.59 -11.85
N ALA A 90 7.92 7.34 -11.40
CA ALA A 90 7.72 6.17 -12.26
C ALA A 90 6.35 6.20 -12.94
N ARG A 91 5.27 6.56 -12.22
CA ARG A 91 3.94 6.73 -12.82
C ARG A 91 3.86 7.86 -13.85
N LYS A 92 4.57 8.97 -13.62
CA LYS A 92 4.67 10.06 -14.62
C LYS A 92 5.41 9.59 -15.87
N GLN A 93 6.54 8.90 -15.71
CA GLN A 93 7.33 8.34 -16.81
C GLN A 93 6.51 7.34 -17.65
N ILE A 94 5.82 6.40 -17.00
CA ILE A 94 4.96 5.42 -17.68
C ILE A 94 3.84 6.11 -18.48
N LYS A 95 3.25 7.19 -17.95
CA LYS A 95 2.22 7.96 -18.68
C LYS A 95 2.79 8.68 -19.90
N PHE A 96 3.98 9.25 -19.79
CA PHE A 96 4.65 9.93 -20.89
C PHE A 96 4.93 8.96 -22.05
N LEU A 97 5.54 7.81 -21.73
CA LEU A 97 5.88 6.77 -22.73
C LEU A 97 4.67 6.16 -23.44
N ARG A 98 3.47 6.21 -22.85
CA ARG A 98 2.22 5.72 -23.47
C ARG A 98 1.57 6.75 -24.41
N VAL A 99 1.90 8.04 -24.29
CA VAL A 99 1.34 9.10 -25.14
C VAL A 99 2.10 9.21 -26.47
N GLU A 100 3.36 8.77 -26.51
CA GLU A 100 4.21 8.75 -27.71
C GLU A 100 4.13 7.44 -28.52
N SER A 101 3.35 6.44 -28.08
CA SER A 101 3.14 5.13 -28.73
C SER A 101 1.75 5.00 -29.32
#